data_AF-A0A4C1XUH2-F1
#
_entry.id   AF-A0A4C1XUH2-F1
#
_cell.length_a   1.000
_cell.length_b   1.000
_cell.length_c   1.000
_cell.angle_alpha   90.00
_cell.angle_beta   90.00
_cell.angle_gamma   90.00
#
_symmetry.space_group_name_H-M   'P 1'
#
loop_
_entity.id
_entity.type
_entity.pdbx_description
1 polymer ?
#
loop_
_entity_poly.entity_id
_entity_poly.type
_entity_poly.pdbx_seq_one_letter_code
_entity_poly.pdbx_strand_id
1 'polypeptide(L)'
;MLGRVEEEVRYRVNLPPKVDLDPMTHDEVSKHIKGLKIRKATVWKAVVIGIPKPGKPRDLPASYKPISLLSILVKLFERTLKSRLSDHLIGKGLIINEQFGFRPNYSCPQQVVLLIHHYISNRHFSFRLDNMYSSMRPIRAGVPQGSTLSPVLYSAYINDIPRPSAGVQLALFADDTALYLRSNSIGNILQRLQRAIDELTQWLRLWRIDVNPDKSASIYFNYNTKVQFPVPLDTPTYVF
;
A
#
# COMPACT_ATOMS: atom_id res chain seq x y z
N MET A 1 6.25 -11.84 -31.46
CA MET A 1 6.12 -12.48 -30.13
C MET A 1 5.03 -11.84 -29.26
N LEU A 2 4.77 -10.53 -29.37
CA LEU A 2 3.71 -9.81 -28.64
C LEU A 2 2.28 -10.19 -29.07
N GLY A 3 2.05 -10.42 -30.36
CA GLY A 3 0.71 -10.76 -30.88
C GLY A 3 0.12 -12.09 -30.38
N ARG A 4 0.96 -13.10 -30.10
CA ARG A 4 0.49 -14.39 -29.55
C ARG A 4 0.02 -14.28 -28.10
N VAL A 5 0.59 -13.37 -27.32
CA VAL A 5 0.21 -13.18 -25.91
C VAL A 5 -1.08 -12.38 -25.82
N GLU A 6 -1.29 -11.38 -26.69
CA GLU A 6 -2.56 -10.64 -26.75
C GLU A 6 -3.72 -11.49 -27.27
N GLU A 7 -3.49 -12.41 -28.21
CA GLU A 7 -4.50 -13.39 -28.64
C GLU A 7 -4.80 -14.43 -27.55
N GLU A 8 -3.79 -14.92 -26.82
CA GLU A 8 -3.95 -15.86 -25.71
C GLU A 8 -4.73 -15.23 -24.54
N VAL A 9 -4.46 -13.95 -24.23
CA VAL A 9 -5.21 -13.20 -23.21
C VAL A 9 -6.64 -12.94 -23.71
N ARG A 10 -6.84 -12.53 -24.96
CA ARG A 10 -8.19 -12.33 -25.53
C ARG A 10 -8.98 -13.64 -25.59
N TYR A 11 -8.32 -14.78 -25.78
CA TYR A 11 -8.94 -16.10 -25.72
C TYR A 11 -9.30 -16.50 -24.29
N ARG A 12 -8.40 -16.30 -23.31
CA ARG A 12 -8.64 -16.63 -21.89
C ARG A 12 -9.67 -15.74 -21.19
N VAL A 13 -9.80 -14.48 -21.60
CA VAL A 13 -10.81 -13.55 -21.06
C VAL A 13 -12.22 -13.85 -21.61
N ASN A 14 -12.30 -14.49 -22.78
CA ASN A 14 -13.56 -14.92 -23.40
C ASN A 14 -13.93 -16.39 -23.13
N LEU A 15 -13.08 -17.15 -22.45
CA LEU A 15 -13.42 -18.49 -22.00
C LEU A 15 -14.41 -18.40 -20.82
N PRO A 16 -15.50 -19.20 -20.81
CA PRO A 16 -16.33 -19.33 -19.62
C PRO A 16 -15.48 -19.82 -18.44
N PRO A 17 -15.81 -19.42 -17.20
CA PRO A 17 -14.99 -19.72 -16.03
C PRO A 17 -14.72 -21.22 -15.93
N LYS A 18 -13.44 -21.60 -15.85
CA LYS A 18 -13.04 -22.98 -15.59
C LYS A 18 -13.49 -23.36 -14.18
N VAL A 19 -14.61 -24.07 -14.11
CA VAL A 19 -15.02 -24.87 -12.96
C VAL A 19 -15.05 -26.28 -13.50
N ASP A 20 -14.25 -27.20 -12.95
CA ASP A 20 -14.24 -28.64 -13.29
C ASP A 20 -15.51 -29.35 -12.78
N LEU A 21 -16.67 -28.73 -13.00
CA LEU A 21 -17.98 -29.28 -12.84
C LEU A 21 -18.78 -28.84 -14.06
N ASP A 22 -19.40 -29.78 -14.75
CA ASP A 22 -20.26 -29.46 -15.89
C ASP A 22 -21.22 -28.33 -15.49
N PRO A 23 -21.31 -27.25 -16.30
CA PRO A 23 -22.19 -26.14 -15.97
C PRO A 23 -23.61 -26.69 -15.88
N MET A 24 -24.14 -26.75 -14.65
CA MET A 24 -25.52 -27.18 -14.43
C MET A 24 -26.42 -26.33 -15.31
N THR A 25 -27.08 -26.98 -16.26
CA THR A 25 -27.97 -26.29 -17.19
C THR A 25 -29.13 -25.69 -16.40
N HIS A 26 -29.65 -24.55 -16.86
CA HIS A 26 -30.79 -23.89 -16.23
C HIS A 26 -31.98 -24.86 -16.06
N ASP A 27 -32.10 -25.84 -16.96
CA ASP A 27 -33.10 -26.90 -16.90
C ASP A 27 -32.84 -27.94 -15.81
N GLU A 28 -31.60 -28.32 -15.54
CA GLU A 28 -31.25 -29.23 -14.43
C GLU A 28 -31.45 -28.57 -13.06
N VAL A 29 -31.09 -27.30 -12.93
CA VAL A 29 -31.36 -26.49 -11.73
C VAL A 29 -32.87 -26.36 -11.54
N SER A 30 -33.61 -26.04 -12.61
CA SER A 30 -35.08 -25.93 -12.58
C SER A 30 -35.75 -27.26 -12.24
N LYS A 31 -35.23 -28.39 -12.73
CA LYS A 31 -35.71 -29.75 -12.41
C LYS A 31 -35.49 -30.08 -10.93
N HIS A 32 -34.32 -29.78 -10.37
CA HIS A 32 -34.04 -29.96 -8.94
C HIS A 32 -34.91 -29.06 -8.07
N ILE A 33 -35.07 -27.78 -8.44
CA ILE A 33 -35.95 -26.83 -7.72
C ILE A 33 -37.41 -27.29 -7.75
N LYS A 34 -37.91 -27.80 -8.89
CA LYS A 34 -39.27 -28.36 -9.02
C LYS A 34 -39.44 -29.63 -8.19
N GLY A 35 -38.42 -30.50 -8.14
CA GLY A 35 -38.42 -31.71 -7.31
C GLY A 35 -38.48 -31.43 -5.81
N LEU A 36 -37.91 -30.30 -5.37
CA LEU A 36 -37.96 -29.87 -3.97
C LEU A 36 -39.33 -29.36 -3.50
N LYS A 37 -40.36 -29.33 -4.38
CA LYS A 37 -41.74 -28.85 -4.08
C LYS A 37 -41.77 -27.50 -3.34
N ILE A 38 -40.80 -26.63 -3.60
CA ILE A 38 -40.69 -25.33 -2.93
C ILE A 38 -41.77 -24.42 -3.53
N ARG A 39 -42.77 -24.05 -2.73
CA ARG A 39 -43.75 -23.01 -3.14
C ARG A 39 -42.99 -21.71 -3.39
N LYS A 40 -43.18 -21.10 -4.57
CA LYS A 40 -42.59 -19.80 -4.89
C LYS A 40 -43.13 -18.78 -3.89
N ALA A 41 -42.27 -18.30 -2.99
CA ALA A 41 -42.70 -17.40 -1.93
C ALA A 41 -43.19 -16.08 -2.55
N THR A 42 -44.43 -15.69 -2.22
CA THR A 42 -45.05 -14.43 -2.64
C THR A 42 -44.43 -13.21 -1.95
N VAL A 43 -43.58 -13.44 -0.95
CA VAL A 43 -42.97 -12.47 -0.02
C VAL A 43 -41.74 -11.75 -0.62
N TRP A 44 -41.25 -12.16 -1.80
CA TRP A 44 -40.04 -11.60 -2.44
C TRP A 44 -40.24 -10.34 -3.29
N LYS A 45 -41.36 -9.63 -3.12
CA LYS A 45 -41.56 -8.32 -3.77
C LYS A 45 -40.86 -7.23 -2.95
N ALA A 46 -40.06 -6.40 -3.62
CA ALA A 46 -39.32 -5.30 -2.99
C ALA A 46 -39.76 -3.96 -3.60
N VAL A 47 -39.89 -2.92 -2.78
CA VAL A 47 -40.06 -1.54 -3.25
C VAL A 47 -38.67 -0.95 -3.48
N VAL A 48 -38.40 -0.41 -4.67
CA VAL A 48 -37.09 0.22 -4.96
C VAL A 48 -37.20 1.73 -4.75
N ILE A 49 -36.34 2.27 -3.89
CA ILE A 49 -36.19 3.71 -3.70
C ILE A 49 -34.87 4.20 -4.31
N GLY A 50 -34.86 5.42 -4.85
CA GLY A 50 -33.65 6.05 -5.36
C GLY A 50 -33.02 6.97 -4.30
N ILE A 51 -31.78 6.71 -3.89
CA ILE A 51 -31.01 7.63 -3.05
C ILE A 51 -30.15 8.54 -3.96
N PRO A 52 -30.28 9.89 -3.88
CA PRO A 52 -29.53 10.78 -4.75
C PRO A 52 -28.01 10.69 -4.50
N LYS A 53 -27.23 10.67 -5.58
CA LYS A 53 -25.76 10.75 -5.53
C LYS A 53 -25.34 12.20 -5.24
N PRO A 54 -24.34 12.44 -4.36
CA PRO A 54 -23.85 13.79 -4.09
C PRO A 54 -23.37 14.50 -5.37
N GLY A 55 -23.74 15.78 -5.52
CA GLY A 55 -23.27 16.64 -6.62
C GLY A 55 -23.79 16.29 -8.02
N LYS A 56 -24.82 15.43 -8.13
CA LYS A 56 -25.45 15.06 -9.42
C LYS A 56 -26.84 15.70 -9.56
N PRO A 57 -27.27 16.04 -10.80
CA PRO A 57 -28.53 16.73 -11.02
C PRO A 57 -29.72 15.76 -10.79
N ARG A 58 -30.81 16.26 -10.20
CA ARG A 58 -31.91 15.41 -9.65
C ARG A 58 -32.96 15.00 -10.68
N ASP A 59 -32.89 15.56 -11.87
CA ASP A 59 -33.73 15.31 -13.03
C ASP A 59 -33.39 13.98 -13.75
N LEU A 60 -32.17 13.46 -13.57
CA LEU A 60 -31.71 12.26 -14.25
C LEU A 60 -31.85 10.99 -13.36
N PRO A 61 -32.48 9.91 -13.85
CA PRO A 61 -32.53 8.63 -13.13
C PRO A 61 -31.15 8.06 -12.77
N ALA A 62 -30.14 8.29 -13.63
CA ALA A 62 -28.75 7.87 -13.40
C ALA A 62 -28.09 8.54 -12.17
N SER A 63 -28.66 9.64 -11.68
CA SER A 63 -28.21 10.36 -10.49
C SER A 63 -28.62 9.68 -9.18
N TYR A 64 -29.41 8.61 -9.23
CA TYR A 64 -29.87 7.87 -8.04
C TYR A 64 -29.16 6.52 -7.90
N LYS A 65 -28.97 6.08 -6.66
CA LYS A 65 -28.61 4.71 -6.29
C LYS A 65 -29.91 3.96 -5.98
N PRO A 66 -30.27 2.93 -6.73
CA PRO A 66 -31.45 2.13 -6.41
C PRO A 66 -31.17 1.27 -5.17
N ILE A 67 -32.07 1.31 -4.19
CA ILE A 67 -32.02 0.49 -2.98
C ILE A 67 -33.34 -0.26 -2.84
N SER A 68 -33.26 -1.59 -2.75
CA SER A 68 -34.42 -2.45 -2.54
C SER A 68 -34.82 -2.48 -1.06
N LEU A 69 -36.04 -2.03 -0.76
CA LEU A 69 -36.67 -2.16 0.54
C LEU A 69 -37.33 -3.53 0.66
N LEU A 70 -36.61 -4.44 1.31
CA LEU A 70 -37.09 -5.78 1.63
C LEU A 70 -37.94 -5.74 2.90
N SER A 71 -38.97 -6.61 2.95
CA SER A 71 -39.76 -6.81 4.16
C SER A 71 -38.90 -7.34 5.32
N ILE A 72 -39.32 -7.08 6.55
CA ILE A 72 -38.60 -7.51 7.76
C ILE A 72 -38.39 -9.03 7.75
N LEU A 73 -39.40 -9.79 7.32
CA LEU A 73 -39.33 -11.26 7.22
C LEU A 73 -38.24 -11.72 6.25
N VAL A 74 -38.12 -11.06 5.09
CA VAL A 74 -37.05 -11.38 4.11
C VAL A 74 -35.68 -11.05 4.67
N LYS A 75 -35.51 -9.90 5.31
CA LYS A 75 -34.23 -9.51 5.92
C LYS A 75 -33.78 -10.50 7.00
N LEU A 76 -34.72 -10.99 7.82
CA LEU A 76 -34.43 -12.02 8.83
C LEU A 76 -33.98 -13.33 8.17
N PHE A 77 -34.70 -13.78 7.15
CA PHE A 77 -34.35 -14.99 6.40
C PHE A 77 -32.98 -14.87 5.72
N GLU A 78 -32.72 -13.77 5.02
CA GLU A 78 -31.42 -13.47 4.39
C GLU A 78 -30.28 -13.42 5.40
N ARG A 79 -30.52 -12.89 6.61
CA ARG A 79 -29.51 -12.87 7.67
C ARG A 79 -29.10 -14.27 8.09
N THR A 80 -30.07 -15.18 8.24
CA THR A 80 -29.81 -16.59 8.57
C THR A 80 -29.08 -17.30 7.43
N LEU A 81 -29.54 -17.12 6.19
CA LEU A 81 -28.89 -17.69 5.00
C LEU A 81 -27.45 -17.19 4.86
N LYS A 82 -27.23 -15.88 4.99
CA LYS A 82 -25.91 -15.25 4.90
C LYS A 82 -24.95 -15.90 5.90
N SER A 83 -25.38 -16.09 7.15
CA SER A 83 -24.53 -16.72 8.18
C SER A 83 -24.09 -18.11 7.73
N ARG A 84 -25.04 -18.99 7.40
CA ARG A 84 -24.77 -20.38 7.02
C ARG A 84 -23.91 -20.49 5.75
N LEU A 85 -24.22 -19.67 4.76
CA LEU A 85 -23.48 -19.64 3.49
C LEU A 85 -22.07 -19.11 3.69
N SER A 86 -21.90 -18.03 4.46
CA SER A 86 -20.59 -17.46 4.77
C SER A 86 -19.69 -18.48 5.47
N ASP A 87 -20.22 -19.17 6.48
CA ASP A 87 -19.46 -20.20 7.22
C ASP A 87 -19.04 -21.34 6.29
N HIS A 88 -19.91 -21.77 5.38
CA HIS A 88 -19.60 -22.81 4.40
C HIS A 88 -18.54 -22.38 3.39
N LEU A 89 -18.71 -21.20 2.79
CA LEU A 89 -17.80 -20.69 1.76
C LEU A 89 -16.40 -20.42 2.32
N ILE A 90 -16.33 -19.82 3.51
CA ILE A 90 -15.05 -19.53 4.17
C ILE A 90 -14.43 -20.82 4.72
N GLY A 91 -15.20 -21.66 5.41
CA GLY A 91 -14.70 -22.89 6.01
C GLY A 91 -14.17 -23.90 5.00
N LYS A 92 -14.71 -23.91 3.78
CA LYS A 92 -14.21 -24.74 2.67
C LYS A 92 -13.16 -24.07 1.78
N GLY A 93 -12.76 -22.83 2.08
CA GLY A 93 -11.79 -22.10 1.26
C GLY A 93 -12.26 -21.80 -0.16
N LEU A 94 -13.57 -21.67 -0.38
CA LEU A 94 -14.16 -21.36 -1.69
C LEU A 94 -14.05 -19.88 -2.07
N ILE A 95 -13.71 -19.02 -1.10
CA ILE A 95 -13.40 -17.61 -1.34
C ILE A 95 -11.89 -17.47 -1.47
N ILE A 96 -11.43 -16.84 -2.56
CA ILE A 96 -10.00 -16.56 -2.78
C ILE A 96 -9.39 -15.76 -1.61
N ASN A 97 -8.14 -16.04 -1.28
CA ASN A 97 -7.50 -15.47 -0.09
C ASN A 97 -7.32 -13.95 -0.17
N GLU A 98 -7.15 -13.43 -1.38
CA GLU A 98 -6.94 -12.02 -1.69
C GLU A 98 -8.24 -11.19 -1.62
N GLN A 99 -9.40 -11.85 -1.55
CA GLN A 99 -10.67 -11.17 -1.34
C GLN A 99 -10.79 -10.78 0.14
N PHE A 100 -10.73 -9.49 0.44
CA PHE A 100 -10.83 -8.97 1.81
C PHE A 100 -12.21 -8.36 2.10
N GLY A 101 -12.86 -7.85 1.05
CA GLY A 101 -14.21 -7.31 1.16
C GLY A 101 -15.23 -8.37 1.59
N PHE A 102 -16.12 -7.98 2.50
CA PHE A 102 -17.23 -8.81 2.99
C PHE A 102 -16.82 -10.07 3.76
N ARG A 103 -15.56 -10.19 4.19
CA ARG A 103 -15.10 -11.28 5.07
C ARG A 103 -14.97 -10.80 6.52
N PRO A 104 -15.33 -11.64 7.50
CA PRO A 104 -15.08 -11.34 8.91
C PRO A 104 -13.56 -11.25 9.15
N ASN A 105 -13.13 -10.31 9.99
CA ASN A 105 -11.73 -10.08 10.36
C ASN A 105 -10.79 -9.58 9.25
N TYR A 106 -11.34 -9.24 8.08
CA TYR A 106 -10.63 -8.59 6.98
C TYR A 106 -11.17 -7.18 6.76
N SER A 107 -10.27 -6.26 6.41
CA SER A 107 -10.56 -4.84 6.26
C SER A 107 -9.78 -4.25 5.09
N CYS A 108 -10.25 -3.12 4.57
CA CYS A 108 -9.57 -2.40 3.50
C CYS A 108 -8.11 -2.04 3.87
N PRO A 109 -7.81 -1.52 5.08
CA PRO A 109 -6.42 -1.25 5.48
C PRO A 109 -5.49 -2.46 5.42
N GLN A 110 -5.96 -3.65 5.84
CA GLN A 110 -5.13 -4.86 5.77
C GLN A 110 -4.80 -5.24 4.32
N GLN A 111 -5.74 -5.07 3.39
CA GLN A 111 -5.48 -5.31 1.96
C GLN A 111 -4.42 -4.34 1.42
N VAL A 112 -4.47 -3.07 1.83
CA VAL A 112 -3.48 -2.06 1.44
C VAL A 112 -2.10 -2.41 1.97
N VAL A 113 -1.99 -2.86 3.22
CA VAL A 113 -0.71 -3.30 3.81
C VAL A 113 -0.10 -4.45 3.02
N LEU A 114 -0.91 -5.45 2.65
CA LEU A 114 -0.43 -6.56 1.82
C LEU A 114 0.03 -6.09 0.44
N LEU A 115 -0.70 -5.16 -0.18
CA LEU A 115 -0.31 -4.59 -1.47
C LEU A 115 1.03 -3.85 -1.36
N ILE A 116 1.23 -3.06 -0.30
CA ILE A 116 2.51 -2.38 -0.03
C ILE A 116 3.63 -3.39 0.19
N HIS A 117 3.38 -4.46 0.95
CA HIS A 117 4.36 -5.52 1.16
C HIS A 117 4.78 -6.17 -0.17
N HIS A 118 3.82 -6.54 -1.03
CA HIS A 118 4.14 -7.07 -2.36
C HIS A 118 4.85 -6.06 -3.25
N TYR A 119 4.52 -4.78 -3.13
CA TYR A 119 5.16 -3.70 -3.89
C TYR A 119 6.64 -3.53 -3.52
N ILE A 120 7.03 -3.68 -2.25
CA ILE A 120 8.42 -3.48 -1.81
C ILE A 120 9.26 -4.77 -1.81
N SER A 121 8.62 -5.94 -1.75
CA SER A 121 9.29 -7.26 -1.66
C SER A 121 9.63 -7.87 -3.03
N ASN A 122 10.67 -8.72 -3.06
CA ASN A 122 11.09 -9.52 -4.25
C ASN A 122 11.29 -8.71 -5.55
N ARG A 123 11.66 -7.43 -5.43
CA ARG A 123 11.89 -6.58 -6.58
C ARG A 123 13.19 -6.93 -7.28
N HIS A 124 13.18 -6.80 -8.60
CA HIS A 124 14.33 -7.00 -9.46
C HIS A 124 14.45 -5.84 -10.44
N PHE A 125 15.66 -5.56 -10.90
CA PHE A 125 15.93 -4.57 -11.93
C PHE A 125 16.89 -5.12 -12.98
N SER A 126 16.82 -4.53 -14.17
CA SER A 126 17.85 -4.63 -15.20
C SER A 126 18.17 -3.22 -15.68
N PHE A 127 19.43 -2.98 -16.01
CA PHE A 127 19.84 -1.74 -16.62
C PHE A 127 19.70 -1.85 -18.13
N ARG A 128 19.18 -0.79 -18.76
CA ARG A 128 19.11 -0.69 -20.22
C ARG A 128 20.01 0.44 -20.69
N LEU A 129 20.91 0.11 -21.61
CA LEU A 129 21.70 1.09 -22.37
C LEU A 129 21.43 0.87 -23.85
N ASP A 130 20.82 1.85 -24.50
CA ASP A 130 20.32 1.76 -25.87
C ASP A 130 19.41 0.54 -26.11
N ASN A 131 19.90 -0.48 -26.82
CA ASN A 131 19.19 -1.72 -27.11
C ASN A 131 19.75 -2.94 -26.34
N MET A 132 20.68 -2.71 -25.41
CA MET A 132 21.25 -3.75 -24.57
C MET A 132 20.64 -3.72 -23.16
N TYR A 133 20.42 -4.91 -22.62
CA TYR A 133 19.94 -5.10 -21.25
C TYR A 133 21.01 -5.84 -20.43
N SER A 134 21.17 -5.43 -19.17
CA SER A 134 21.96 -6.19 -18.20
C SER A 134 21.23 -7.46 -17.77
N SER A 135 21.94 -8.35 -17.07
CA SER A 135 21.29 -9.40 -16.31
C SER A 135 20.37 -8.83 -15.23
N MET A 136 19.33 -9.60 -14.89
CA MET A 136 18.40 -9.27 -13.82
C MET A 136 19.12 -9.34 -12.46
N ARG A 137 18.96 -8.31 -11.63
CA ARG A 137 19.54 -8.25 -10.27
C ARG A 137 18.44 -7.95 -9.24
N PRO A 138 18.50 -8.55 -8.04
CA PRO A 138 17.54 -8.26 -6.98
C PRO A 138 17.78 -6.87 -6.36
N ILE A 139 16.71 -6.17 -6.01
CA ILE A 139 16.76 -4.93 -5.23
C ILE A 139 16.53 -5.30 -3.76
N ARG A 140 17.56 -5.10 -2.92
CA ARG A 140 17.50 -5.46 -1.49
C ARG A 140 16.99 -4.35 -0.58
N ALA A 141 17.09 -3.10 -1.01
CA ALA A 141 16.72 -1.92 -0.23
C ALA A 141 16.26 -0.77 -1.12
N GLY A 142 15.61 0.22 -0.52
CA GLY A 142 15.13 1.42 -1.18
C GLY A 142 13.75 1.25 -1.83
N VAL A 143 13.20 2.32 -2.39
CA VAL A 143 11.91 2.35 -3.07
C VAL A 143 12.11 2.66 -4.56
N PRO A 144 11.21 2.26 -5.48
CA PRO A 144 11.37 2.56 -6.90
C PRO A 144 11.46 4.07 -7.18
N GLN A 145 12.54 4.53 -7.82
CA GLN A 145 12.64 5.92 -8.23
C GLN A 145 11.60 6.24 -9.31
N GLY A 146 10.96 7.41 -9.21
CA GLY A 146 9.89 7.83 -10.12
C GLY A 146 8.50 7.28 -9.78
N SER A 147 8.36 6.44 -8.74
CA SER A 147 7.04 6.05 -8.27
C SER A 147 6.40 7.14 -7.41
N THR A 148 5.09 7.33 -7.59
CA THR A 148 4.28 8.26 -6.79
C THR A 148 4.14 7.84 -5.33
N LEU A 149 4.29 6.53 -5.04
CA LEU A 149 4.19 5.99 -3.68
C LEU A 149 5.51 6.11 -2.90
N SER A 150 6.64 6.14 -3.61
CA SER A 150 7.98 6.14 -3.02
C SER A 150 8.22 7.28 -2.02
N PRO A 151 7.83 8.55 -2.27
CA PRO A 151 8.02 9.63 -1.31
C PRO A 151 7.29 9.39 0.02
N VAL A 152 6.05 8.90 -0.03
CA VAL A 152 5.24 8.63 1.18
C VAL A 152 5.83 7.48 1.99
N LEU A 153 6.28 6.41 1.31
CA LEU A 153 6.94 5.28 1.97
C LEU A 153 8.27 5.69 2.60
N TYR A 154 9.04 6.56 1.94
CA TYR A 154 10.27 7.10 2.50
C TYR A 154 9.99 7.94 3.75
N SER A 155 9.00 8.85 3.70
CA SER A 155 8.61 9.64 4.88
C SER A 155 8.15 8.75 6.03
N ALA A 156 7.41 7.67 5.76
CA ALA A 156 7.01 6.71 6.79
C ALA A 156 8.21 5.94 7.38
N TYR A 157 9.21 5.62 6.54
CA TYR A 157 10.41 4.90 6.92
C TYR A 157 11.34 5.71 7.83
N ILE A 158 11.44 7.03 7.65
CA ILE A 158 12.28 7.91 8.48
C ILE A 158 11.52 8.55 9.67
N ASN A 159 10.25 8.19 9.89
CA ASN A 159 9.35 8.95 10.77
C ASN A 159 9.76 8.93 12.26
N ASP A 160 10.58 7.97 12.67
CA ASP A 160 11.11 7.83 14.04
C ASP A 160 12.54 8.40 14.19
N ILE A 161 13.02 9.19 13.22
CA ILE A 161 14.32 9.87 13.30
C ILE A 161 14.46 10.64 14.63
N PRO A 162 15.58 10.50 15.35
CA PRO A 162 15.75 11.09 16.67
C PRO A 162 15.68 12.61 16.58
N ARG A 163 14.88 13.20 17.46
CA ARG A 163 14.84 14.66 17.63
C ARG A 163 16.01 15.07 18.53
N PRO A 164 16.95 15.90 18.04
CA PRO A 164 18.10 16.33 18.81
C PRO A 164 17.70 17.04 20.11
N SER A 165 18.46 16.79 21.17
CA SER A 165 18.28 17.46 22.47
C SER A 165 19.08 18.77 22.57
N ALA A 166 18.97 19.48 23.70
CA ALA A 166 19.84 20.60 24.09
C ALA A 166 19.82 21.83 23.15
N GLY A 167 18.70 22.07 22.46
CA GLY A 167 18.49 23.26 21.61
C GLY A 167 19.03 23.15 20.20
N VAL A 168 19.55 21.98 19.80
CA VAL A 168 19.88 21.67 18.41
C VAL A 168 18.56 21.48 17.64
N GLN A 169 18.46 22.12 16.48
CA GLN A 169 17.31 22.00 15.59
C GLN A 169 17.62 21.01 14.46
N LEU A 170 16.58 20.27 14.07
CA LEU A 170 16.61 19.33 12.96
C LEU A 170 15.73 19.86 11.83
N ALA A 171 16.29 19.98 10.64
CA ALA A 171 15.55 20.23 9.40
C ALA A 171 15.74 19.05 8.45
N LEU A 172 14.63 18.63 7.82
CA LEU A 172 14.57 17.49 6.91
C LEU A 172 13.93 17.93 5.61
N PHE A 173 14.53 17.54 4.49
CA PHE A 173 13.95 17.73 3.17
C PHE A 173 14.32 16.55 2.27
N ALA A 174 13.38 15.62 2.06
CA ALA A 174 13.70 14.34 1.42
C ALA A 174 14.91 13.67 2.09
N ASP A 175 15.97 13.36 1.34
CA ASP A 175 17.22 12.80 1.84
C ASP A 175 18.16 13.80 2.52
N ASP A 176 17.95 15.10 2.32
CA ASP A 176 18.75 16.13 2.97
C ASP A 176 18.37 16.30 4.44
N THR A 177 19.37 16.20 5.31
CA THR A 177 19.24 16.38 6.76
C THR A 177 20.20 17.45 7.24
N ALA A 178 19.68 18.44 7.97
CA ALA A 178 20.49 19.51 8.55
C ALA A 178 20.28 19.60 10.07
N LEU A 179 21.40 19.59 10.80
CA LEU A 179 21.46 19.89 12.22
C LEU A 179 22.06 21.28 12.41
N TYR A 180 21.38 22.13 13.17
CA TYR A 180 21.85 23.51 13.38
C TYR A 180 21.55 24.02 14.78
N LEU A 181 22.40 24.92 15.26
CA LEU A 181 22.35 25.50 16.59
C LEU A 181 22.92 26.92 16.57
N ARG A 182 22.35 27.80 17.40
CA ARG A 182 22.90 29.12 17.68
C ARG A 182 23.39 29.20 19.12
N SER A 183 24.60 29.70 19.35
CA SER A 183 25.17 29.91 20.68
C SER A 183 26.30 30.94 20.64
N ASN A 184 26.62 31.51 21.79
CA ASN A 184 27.66 32.51 21.96
C ASN A 184 29.04 31.88 22.27
N SER A 185 29.08 30.55 22.45
CA SER A 185 30.29 29.78 22.76
C SER A 185 30.45 28.64 21.76
N ILE A 186 31.56 28.64 21.03
CA ILE A 186 31.90 27.61 20.05
C ILE A 186 32.06 26.22 20.69
N GLY A 187 32.63 26.14 21.89
CA GLY A 187 32.77 24.88 22.63
C GLY A 187 31.41 24.23 22.91
N ASN A 188 30.43 25.04 23.31
CA ASN A 188 29.05 24.57 23.49
C ASN A 188 28.40 24.15 22.18
N ILE A 189 28.72 24.81 21.06
CA ILE A 189 28.21 24.43 19.73
C ILE A 189 28.73 23.05 19.33
N LEU A 190 30.06 22.89 19.36
CA LEU A 190 30.71 21.66 18.95
C LEU A 190 30.26 20.48 19.81
N GLN A 191 30.23 20.64 21.13
CA GLN A 191 29.82 19.57 22.04
C GLN A 191 28.36 19.12 21.80
N ARG A 192 27.45 20.07 21.58
CA ARG A 192 26.02 19.76 21.38
C ARG A 192 25.73 19.20 19.99
N LEU A 193 26.35 19.75 18.95
CA LEU A 193 26.21 19.24 17.59
C LEU A 193 26.85 17.86 17.46
N GLN A 194 28.03 17.63 18.05
CA GLN A 194 28.67 16.31 18.02
C GLN A 194 27.77 15.26 18.66
N ARG A 195 27.21 15.54 19.84
CA ARG A 195 26.26 14.63 20.48
C ARG A 195 25.05 14.31 19.59
N ALA A 196 24.48 15.32 18.92
CA ALA A 196 23.37 15.12 18.00
C ALA A 196 23.77 14.29 16.77
N ILE A 197 24.99 14.48 16.25
CA ILE A 197 25.55 13.69 15.17
C ILE A 197 25.75 12.23 15.61
N ASP A 198 26.25 11.99 16.83
CA ASP A 198 26.46 10.64 17.35
C ASP A 198 25.13 9.88 17.51
N GLU A 199 24.11 10.53 18.08
CA GLU A 199 22.74 9.99 18.22
C GLU A 199 22.13 9.68 16.85
N LEU A 200 22.25 10.60 15.88
CA LEU A 200 21.76 10.41 14.52
C LEU A 200 22.53 9.27 13.81
N THR A 201 23.84 9.20 13.97
CA THR A 201 24.68 8.16 13.37
C THR A 201 24.32 6.77 13.88
N GLN A 202 24.03 6.65 15.17
CA GLN A 202 23.56 5.38 15.75
C GLN A 202 22.21 4.97 15.13
N TRP A 203 21.28 5.91 14.99
CA TRP A 203 19.98 5.65 14.36
C TRP A 203 20.12 5.25 12.88
N LEU A 204 20.94 5.97 12.10
CA LEU A 204 21.22 5.65 10.69
C LEU A 204 21.78 4.22 10.52
N ARG A 205 22.68 3.80 11.42
CA ARG A 205 23.20 2.42 11.44
C ARG A 205 22.13 1.37 11.71
N LEU A 206 21.21 1.62 12.65
CA LEU A 206 20.09 0.72 12.95
C LEU A 206 19.16 0.58 11.75
N TRP A 207 18.86 1.69 11.08
CA TRP A 207 18.00 1.71 9.92
C TRP A 207 18.69 1.26 8.63
N ARG A 208 20.02 1.10 8.62
CA ARG A 208 20.85 0.75 7.45
C ARG A 208 20.80 1.81 6.35
N ILE A 209 20.87 3.07 6.76
CA ILE A 209 20.95 4.22 5.86
C ILE A 209 22.42 4.62 5.77
N ASP A 210 22.97 4.56 4.56
CA ASP A 210 24.35 4.96 4.30
C ASP A 210 24.43 6.48 4.10
N VAL A 211 25.32 7.12 4.86
CA VAL A 211 25.62 8.56 4.72
C VAL A 211 26.69 8.72 3.65
N ASN A 212 26.54 9.76 2.82
CA ASN A 212 27.60 10.16 1.89
C ASN A 212 28.54 11.17 2.58
N PRO A 213 29.75 10.76 3.02
CA PRO A 213 30.68 11.66 3.72
C PRO A 213 31.16 12.80 2.82
N ASP A 214 31.38 12.55 1.52
CA ASP A 214 31.87 13.57 0.57
C ASP A 214 30.87 14.70 0.34
N LYS A 215 29.56 14.40 0.50
CA LYS A 215 28.49 15.39 0.42
C LYS A 215 28.14 16.01 1.78
N SER A 216 28.69 15.50 2.87
CA SER A 216 28.41 15.97 4.22
C SER A 216 29.40 17.08 4.62
N ALA A 217 28.89 18.22 5.09
CA ALA A 217 29.72 19.37 5.45
C ALA A 217 29.23 20.07 6.72
N SER A 218 30.16 20.60 7.52
CA SER A 218 29.83 21.52 8.61
C SER A 218 30.10 22.95 8.16
N ILE A 219 29.16 23.85 8.45
CA ILE A 219 29.25 25.26 8.07
C ILE A 219 29.10 26.10 9.33
N TYR A 220 30.10 26.94 9.61
CA TYR A 220 30.05 27.89 10.70
C TYR A 220 29.77 29.30 10.17
N PHE A 221 28.76 29.95 10.73
CA PHE A 221 28.38 31.32 10.41
C PHE A 221 28.72 32.24 11.58
N ASN A 222 29.60 33.23 11.36
CA ASN A 222 29.79 34.36 12.25
C ASN A 222 29.57 35.68 11.48
N TYR A 223 29.43 36.81 12.18
CA TYR A 223 29.15 38.12 11.56
C TYR A 223 30.31 38.72 10.75
N ASN A 224 31.52 38.18 10.85
CA ASN A 224 32.77 38.66 10.24
C ASN A 224 33.43 37.68 9.24
N THR A 225 33.02 36.41 9.13
CA THR A 225 33.65 35.38 8.28
C THR A 225 32.83 34.09 8.21
N LYS A 226 32.80 33.47 7.02
CA LYS A 226 32.26 32.11 6.80
C LYS A 226 33.42 31.12 6.77
N VAL A 227 33.42 30.12 7.65
CA VAL A 227 34.46 29.07 7.70
C VAL A 227 33.78 27.71 7.57
N GLN A 228 34.30 26.85 6.69
CA GLN A 228 33.85 25.46 6.50
C GLN A 228 34.85 24.50 7.14
N PHE A 229 34.33 23.48 7.82
CA PHE A 229 35.14 22.37 8.34
C PHE A 229 34.56 21.03 7.85
N PRO A 230 35.39 20.03 7.54
CA PRO A 230 34.89 18.68 7.28
C PRO A 230 34.26 18.10 8.56
N VAL A 231 33.15 17.37 8.41
CA VAL A 231 32.50 16.67 9.52
C VAL A 231 33.30 15.40 9.82
N PRO A 232 33.76 15.16 11.05
CA PRO A 232 34.32 13.87 11.42
C PRO A 232 33.19 12.84 11.47
N LEU A 233 32.93 12.16 10.36
CA LEU A 233 32.06 10.99 10.29
C LEU A 233 32.95 9.75 10.36
N ASP A 234 32.95 9.05 11.48
CA ASP A 234 33.53 7.72 11.57
C ASP A 234 32.63 6.72 10.84
N THR A 235 32.80 6.64 9.52
CA THR A 235 32.26 5.56 8.68
C THR A 235 33.19 4.35 8.75
N PRO A 236 32.81 3.22 9.39
CA PRO A 236 33.46 1.96 9.09
C PRO A 236 33.20 1.63 7.62
N THR A 237 34.27 1.64 6.81
CA THR A 237 34.28 1.10 5.45
C THR A 237 33.86 -0.37 5.50
N TYR A 238 32.60 -0.64 5.19
CA TYR A 238 32.19 -1.97 4.77
C TYR A 238 32.40 -2.07 3.26
N VAL A 239 33.49 -2.74 2.89
CA VAL A 239 33.66 -3.33 1.56
C VAL A 239 32.56 -4.40 1.41
N PHE A 240 31.82 -4.35 0.30
CA PHE A 240 30.86 -5.38 -0.09
C PHE A 240 31.49 -6.78 -0.17
#